data_AF-A0A0B0IG88-F1
#
_entry.id   AF-A0A0B0IG88-F1
#
_cell.length_a   1.000
_cell.length_b   1.000
_cell.length_c   1.000
_cell.angle_alpha   90.00
_cell.angle_beta   90.00
_cell.angle_gamma   90.00
#
_symmetry.space_group_name_H-M   'P 1'
#
loop_
_entity.id
_entity.type
_entity.pdbx_description
1 polymer ?
#
loop_
_entity_poly.entity_id
_entity_poly.type
_entity_poly.pdbx_seq_one_letter_code
_entity_poly.pdbx_strand_id
1 'polypeptide(L)'
;MKQWIVSFLFISCLFSILGCANTQDSSGQSTSTETKTEEAIKSPPLTKEGKSDVPLSVLQANSHYQFQLKDNHNEPYDIHIYSPKEDSSFSDYQLYVSDALATYGVLQDHLTFFEGDDALRFRDRQEIAYVSSHQTGRDLLVLSQKEKSNQFELQIFALEGGILQEVTVDGDQLRTINGELRNIGNRYYQTVEYSSDNETGWFFTTWELDEDTLTLSLKSQSVYNEETFADGVQYGQEMYERWRDKPTSTFAYPSIPVTSDWLAEVEKGRFPSVSFAIGTRLQEIFDQEGEPDAITDWLNGAETFIFNNIGYAVTASSESTVNTLLIPGALIDGDVELLYETLGEPDEQVDGDTEVVIYNTGTYTLYIEKNKNEIETILVSKTETPEISADWSGTYTIPEESGVFGELNIYNEDETGFEFDIHVSTTHVGEMEGYAQKDGNTALQIEDEIGCQMTFVKEDHRVTTTEGPECWGWSGMAIDFNHTFVKKRH
;
A
#
# COMPACT_ATOMS: atom_id res chain seq x y z
N MET A 1 24.49 -9.41 -29.91
CA MET A 1 25.88 -8.90 -29.74
C MET A 1 25.94 -7.45 -30.21
N LYS A 2 25.56 -6.50 -29.35
CA LYS A 2 25.79 -5.06 -29.50
C LYS A 2 25.86 -4.49 -28.08
N GLN A 3 27.09 -4.26 -27.60
CA GLN A 3 27.41 -3.62 -26.33
C GLN A 3 27.09 -2.13 -26.44
N TRP A 4 26.33 -1.60 -25.49
CA TRP A 4 26.30 -0.17 -25.20
C TRP A 4 27.21 0.10 -24.00
N ILE A 5 28.24 0.89 -24.26
CA ILE A 5 29.14 1.45 -23.26
C ILE A 5 28.45 2.71 -22.74
N VAL A 6 28.05 2.71 -21.47
CA VAL A 6 27.65 3.94 -20.77
C VAL A 6 28.83 4.35 -19.90
N SER A 7 29.49 5.44 -20.31
CA SER A 7 30.56 6.07 -19.56
C SER A 7 29.98 6.89 -18.41
N PHE A 8 30.33 6.50 -17.17
CA PHE A 8 30.14 7.31 -15.97
C PHE A 8 31.04 8.55 -16.03
N LEU A 9 30.44 9.75 -16.00
CA LEU A 9 31.15 11.01 -15.83
C LEU A 9 30.83 11.56 -14.43
N PHE A 10 31.73 11.29 -13.48
CA PHE A 10 31.74 11.88 -12.14
C PHE A 10 32.10 13.37 -12.28
N ILE A 11 31.12 14.26 -12.06
CA ILE A 11 31.38 15.69 -11.86
C ILE A 11 31.22 16.00 -10.38
N SER A 12 32.37 16.08 -9.71
CA SER A 12 32.54 16.68 -8.38
C SER A 12 32.39 18.19 -8.51
N CYS A 13 31.34 18.75 -7.90
CA CYS A 13 31.23 20.18 -7.64
C CYS A 13 31.19 20.44 -6.13
N LEU A 14 32.38 20.69 -5.60
CA LEU A 14 32.60 21.51 -4.41
C LEU A 14 31.99 22.90 -4.63
N PHE A 15 31.03 23.28 -3.79
CA PHE A 15 30.72 24.68 -3.54
C PHE A 15 30.72 24.95 -2.03
N SER A 16 31.79 25.59 -1.59
CA SER A 16 31.82 26.40 -0.36
C SER A 16 31.55 27.84 -0.77
N ILE A 17 30.48 28.47 -0.28
CA ILE A 17 30.41 29.93 -0.19
C ILE A 17 29.73 30.33 1.13
N LEU A 18 30.45 31.20 1.83
CA LEU A 18 30.05 31.96 3.02
C LEU A 18 28.94 32.97 2.71
N GLY A 19 28.06 33.16 3.69
CA GLY A 19 27.63 34.48 4.16
C GLY A 19 26.43 35.13 3.46
N CYS A 20 25.39 35.41 4.24
CA CYS A 20 25.08 36.78 4.65
C CYS A 20 23.98 36.77 5.72
N ALA A 21 24.26 37.46 6.82
CA ALA A 21 23.29 37.84 7.82
C ALA A 21 22.24 38.76 7.19
N ASN A 22 20.97 38.55 7.54
CA ASN A 22 19.98 39.62 7.48
C ASN A 22 19.05 39.50 8.68
N THR A 23 19.26 40.44 9.60
CA THR A 23 18.32 40.86 10.64
C THR A 23 17.05 41.36 9.99
N GLN A 24 15.91 40.77 10.34
CA GLN A 24 14.61 41.38 10.11
C GLN A 24 13.79 41.27 11.40
N ASP A 25 13.58 42.44 12.00
CA ASP A 25 12.69 42.66 13.14
C ASP A 25 11.28 42.18 12.80
N SER A 26 10.75 41.25 13.61
CA SER A 26 9.31 41.08 13.77
C SER A 26 8.99 41.10 15.26
N SER A 27 8.37 42.22 15.68
CA SER A 27 7.77 42.38 16.99
C SER A 27 6.50 41.53 17.05
N GLY A 28 6.65 40.27 17.48
CA GLY A 28 5.56 39.36 17.82
C GLY A 28 5.50 39.18 19.33
N GLN A 29 4.40 39.63 19.93
CA GLN A 29 4.09 39.60 21.35
C GLN A 29 4.15 38.14 21.88
N SER A 30 5.26 37.80 22.55
CA SER A 30 5.44 36.52 23.25
C SER A 30 4.64 36.51 24.55
N THR A 31 3.61 35.68 24.59
CA THR A 31 3.03 35.18 25.84
C THR A 31 4.06 34.22 26.46
N SER A 32 4.64 34.62 27.58
CA SER A 32 5.59 33.80 28.33
C SER A 32 4.87 32.62 28.98
N THR A 33 4.86 31.48 28.30
CA THR A 33 4.66 30.19 28.96
C THR A 33 6.03 29.81 29.55
N GLU A 34 6.10 29.68 30.87
CA GLU A 34 7.27 29.11 31.56
C GLU A 34 7.50 27.70 31.04
N THR A 35 8.42 27.55 30.07
CA THR A 35 8.98 26.24 29.73
C THR A 35 9.86 25.82 30.89
N LYS A 36 9.27 25.02 31.78
CA LYS A 36 9.97 24.28 32.82
C LYS A 36 11.04 23.45 32.12
N THR A 37 12.30 23.85 32.25
CA THR A 37 13.44 23.08 31.76
C THR A 37 13.42 21.75 32.50
N GLU A 38 12.98 20.71 31.82
CA GLU A 38 13.07 19.33 32.30
C GLU A 38 14.57 19.00 32.34
N GLU A 39 15.14 18.99 33.54
CA GLU A 39 16.51 18.52 33.73
C GLU A 39 16.58 17.09 33.21
N ALA A 40 17.38 16.87 32.15
CA ALA A 40 17.65 15.54 31.62
C ALA A 40 18.12 14.65 32.78
N ILE A 41 17.26 13.71 33.17
CA ILE A 41 17.52 12.72 34.20
C ILE A 41 18.60 11.82 33.63
N LYS A 42 19.88 12.10 33.95
CA LYS A 42 20.98 11.20 33.64
C LYS A 42 20.81 9.93 34.46
N SER A 43 20.91 8.77 33.81
CA SER A 43 20.88 7.51 34.54
C SER A 43 22.01 7.47 35.56
N PRO A 44 21.78 6.93 36.77
CA PRO A 44 22.84 6.75 37.74
C PRO A 44 23.94 5.84 37.14
N PRO A 45 25.22 6.12 37.40
CA PRO A 45 26.31 5.27 36.92
C PRO A 45 26.16 3.86 37.48
N LEU A 46 26.47 2.84 36.65
CA LEU A 46 26.39 1.43 37.02
C LEU A 46 27.20 1.16 38.30
N THR A 47 26.50 0.97 39.43
CA THR A 47 27.15 0.83 40.74
C THR A 47 27.73 -0.55 40.98
N LYS A 48 28.98 -0.58 41.47
CA LYS A 48 29.74 -1.78 41.87
C LYS A 48 29.14 -2.44 43.12
N GLU A 49 28.26 -3.42 42.95
CA GLU A 49 27.95 -4.35 44.03
C GLU A 49 28.36 -5.78 43.65
N GLY A 50 29.65 -6.09 43.84
CA GLY A 50 30.13 -7.44 44.14
C GLY A 50 30.07 -8.51 43.03
N LYS A 51 29.75 -8.17 41.78
CA LYS A 51 29.66 -9.13 40.67
C LYS A 51 31.00 -9.31 39.94
N SER A 52 31.13 -10.42 39.20
CA SER A 52 32.32 -10.85 38.48
C SER A 52 32.65 -9.91 37.31
N ASP A 53 33.27 -8.76 37.61
CA ASP A 53 33.56 -7.74 36.62
C ASP A 53 34.79 -8.09 35.77
N VAL A 54 34.62 -8.11 34.45
CA VAL A 54 35.71 -8.28 33.48
C VAL A 54 36.17 -6.90 33.00
N PRO A 55 37.49 -6.60 32.98
CA PRO A 55 37.97 -5.32 32.47
C PRO A 55 37.47 -5.05 31.04
N LEU A 56 37.04 -3.81 30.75
CA LEU A 56 36.44 -3.48 29.45
C LEU A 56 37.40 -3.78 28.29
N SER A 57 38.71 -3.58 28.48
CA SER A 57 39.73 -3.91 27.48
C SER A 57 39.79 -5.41 27.17
N VAL A 58 39.44 -6.29 28.11
CA VAL A 58 39.37 -7.74 27.90
C VAL A 58 38.10 -8.08 27.15
N LEU A 59 36.95 -7.48 27.50
CA LEU A 59 35.69 -7.68 26.79
C LEU A 59 35.79 -7.22 25.33
N GLN A 60 36.31 -6.01 25.08
CA GLN A 60 36.50 -5.48 23.72
C GLN A 60 37.43 -6.35 22.87
N ALA A 61 38.41 -7.03 23.49
CA ALA A 61 39.36 -7.87 22.76
C ALA A 61 38.86 -9.29 22.49
N ASN A 62 37.96 -9.82 23.33
CA ASN A 62 37.64 -11.26 23.36
C ASN A 62 36.15 -11.58 23.28
N SER A 63 35.26 -10.59 23.24
CA SER A 63 33.83 -10.86 23.07
C SER A 63 33.57 -11.43 21.69
N HIS A 64 32.70 -12.43 21.63
CA HIS A 64 32.27 -13.04 20.37
C HIS A 64 31.38 -12.08 19.58
N TYR A 65 30.52 -11.35 20.29
CA TYR A 65 29.77 -10.23 19.73
C TYR A 65 29.91 -9.00 20.61
N GLN A 66 29.91 -7.84 19.95
CA GLN A 66 29.88 -6.53 20.59
C GLN A 66 28.90 -5.63 19.86
N PHE A 67 28.00 -5.00 20.61
CA PHE A 67 26.99 -4.09 20.08
C PHE A 67 26.93 -2.80 20.90
N GLN A 68 26.40 -1.75 20.30
CA GLN A 68 25.90 -0.60 21.04
C GLN A 68 24.37 -0.68 21.07
N LEU A 69 23.79 -0.52 22.25
CA LEU A 69 22.36 -0.60 22.49
C LEU A 69 21.91 0.64 23.27
N LYS A 70 20.83 1.27 22.83
CA LYS A 70 20.23 2.43 23.49
C LYS A 70 19.06 2.00 24.38
N ASP A 71 19.02 2.56 25.58
CA ASP A 71 17.87 2.41 26.47
C ASP A 71 16.68 3.30 26.05
N ASN A 72 15.61 3.31 26.86
CA ASN A 72 14.43 4.15 26.64
C ASN A 72 14.68 5.67 26.82
N HIS A 73 15.83 6.06 27.39
CA HIS A 73 16.29 7.45 27.47
C HIS A 73 17.28 7.81 26.35
N ASN A 74 17.46 6.91 25.37
CA ASN A 74 18.42 7.05 24.28
C ASN A 74 19.89 7.18 24.77
N GLU A 75 20.18 6.66 25.97
CA GLU A 75 21.55 6.53 26.49
C GLU A 75 22.21 5.27 25.91
N PRO A 76 23.40 5.37 25.29
CA PRO A 76 24.06 4.23 24.68
C PRO A 76 24.87 3.42 25.70
N TYR A 77 24.80 2.10 25.57
CA TYR A 77 25.60 1.14 26.33
C TYR A 77 26.24 0.13 25.38
N ASP A 78 27.44 -0.31 25.72
CA ASP A 78 28.10 -1.40 25.00
C ASP A 78 27.67 -2.74 25.61
N ILE A 79 27.19 -3.63 24.76
CA ILE A 79 26.80 -5.01 25.10
C ILE A 79 27.88 -5.95 24.58
N HIS A 80 28.33 -6.85 25.44
CA HIS A 80 29.41 -7.79 25.15
C HIS A 80 28.93 -9.22 25.42
N ILE A 81 28.99 -10.08 24.40
CA ILE A 81 28.72 -11.51 24.53
C ILE A 81 30.07 -12.23 24.64
N TYR A 82 30.43 -12.66 25.84
CA TYR A 82 31.77 -13.14 26.16
C TYR A 82 31.75 -14.55 26.77
N SER A 83 32.69 -15.40 26.37
CA SER A 83 32.94 -16.68 27.03
C SER A 83 34.30 -16.64 27.74
N PRO A 84 34.39 -16.93 29.05
CA PRO A 84 35.66 -16.97 29.77
C PRO A 84 36.52 -18.19 29.42
N LYS A 85 35.96 -19.20 28.74
CA LYS A 85 36.68 -20.41 28.32
C LYS A 85 36.71 -20.46 26.79
N GLU A 86 37.90 -20.51 26.21
CA GLU A 86 38.12 -20.75 24.76
C GLU A 86 37.96 -22.24 24.37
N ASP A 87 37.55 -23.11 25.30
CA ASP A 87 37.66 -24.56 25.09
C ASP A 87 36.62 -25.07 24.09
N SER A 88 37.10 -25.83 23.11
CA SER A 88 36.53 -25.98 21.75
C SER A 88 35.25 -26.82 21.64
N SER A 89 34.51 -27.01 22.72
CA SER A 89 33.32 -27.86 22.70
C SER A 89 32.08 -27.19 23.26
N PHE A 90 32.14 -26.42 24.35
CA PHE A 90 30.94 -25.77 24.90
C PHE A 90 31.36 -24.48 25.61
N SER A 91 31.19 -23.35 24.94
CA SER A 91 31.44 -22.04 25.52
C SER A 91 30.19 -21.61 26.31
N ASP A 92 30.33 -21.47 27.62
CA ASP A 92 29.31 -20.87 28.48
C ASP A 92 29.34 -19.35 28.23
N TYR A 93 28.54 -18.86 27.27
CA TYR A 93 28.47 -17.44 26.95
C TYR A 93 27.73 -16.65 28.04
N GLN A 94 28.21 -15.44 28.29
CA GLN A 94 27.72 -14.52 29.29
C GLN A 94 27.54 -13.13 28.68
N LEU A 95 26.51 -12.40 29.12
CA LEU A 95 26.26 -11.02 28.72
C LEU A 95 26.84 -10.04 29.72
N TYR A 96 27.59 -9.07 29.22
CA TYR A 96 28.11 -7.94 29.99
C TYR A 96 27.62 -6.63 29.38
N VAL A 97 27.29 -5.67 30.24
CA VAL A 97 26.89 -4.31 29.86
C VAL A 97 27.89 -3.31 30.40
N SER A 98 28.30 -2.34 29.61
CA SER A 98 29.16 -1.23 30.05
C SER A 98 28.65 0.10 29.51
N ASP A 99 28.58 1.12 30.35
CA ASP A 99 28.34 2.50 29.91
C ASP A 99 29.61 3.13 29.30
N ALA A 100 29.46 4.30 28.67
CA ALA A 100 30.55 5.00 27.97
C ALA A 100 31.74 5.42 28.87
N LEU A 101 31.56 5.50 30.19
CA LEU A 101 32.59 5.89 31.15
C LEU A 101 33.13 4.70 31.96
N ALA A 102 32.55 3.51 31.79
CA ALA A 102 32.91 2.32 32.52
C ALA A 102 34.30 1.81 32.13
N THR A 103 35.04 1.28 33.11
CA THR A 103 36.33 0.60 32.88
C THR A 103 36.21 -0.92 32.93
N TYR A 104 35.00 -1.43 33.15
CA TYR A 104 34.65 -2.85 33.29
C TYR A 104 33.23 -3.06 32.76
N GLY A 105 32.91 -4.28 32.36
CA GLY A 105 31.54 -4.67 32.05
C GLY A 105 30.87 -5.31 33.27
N VAL A 106 29.57 -5.07 33.43
CA VAL A 106 28.70 -5.62 34.47
C VAL A 106 28.00 -6.85 33.93
N LEU A 107 28.27 -8.01 34.55
CA LEU A 107 27.65 -9.28 34.21
C LEU A 107 26.13 -9.26 34.47
N GLN A 108 25.36 -9.70 33.48
CA GLN A 108 23.89 -9.87 33.55
C GLN A 108 23.54 -11.31 33.98
N ASP A 109 23.91 -11.67 35.21
CA ASP A 109 23.79 -13.02 35.76
C ASP A 109 22.35 -13.48 36.07
N HIS A 110 21.39 -12.56 36.02
CA HIS A 110 19.96 -12.86 36.18
C HIS A 110 19.32 -13.40 34.90
N LEU A 111 20.01 -13.29 33.76
CA LEU A 111 19.51 -13.81 32.49
C LEU A 111 19.91 -15.27 32.32
N THR A 112 18.93 -16.10 31.98
CA THR A 112 19.14 -17.49 31.57
C THR A 112 18.82 -17.62 30.10
N PHE A 113 19.82 -17.97 29.29
CA PHE A 113 19.63 -18.17 27.86
C PHE A 113 19.18 -19.61 27.57
N PHE A 114 18.09 -19.78 26.83
CA PHE A 114 17.53 -21.04 26.32
C PHE A 114 17.61 -22.23 27.31
N GLU A 115 16.50 -22.57 27.96
CA GLU A 115 16.51 -23.64 28.97
C GLU A 115 16.86 -25.04 28.41
N GLY A 116 17.61 -25.85 29.18
CA GLY A 116 17.83 -27.28 28.89
C GLY A 116 19.15 -27.64 28.22
N ASP A 117 19.19 -28.80 27.54
CA ASP A 117 20.36 -29.28 26.79
C ASP A 117 20.72 -28.39 25.58
N ASP A 118 19.86 -27.41 25.28
CA ASP A 118 19.94 -26.47 24.16
C ASP A 118 20.44 -25.08 24.58
N ALA A 119 20.98 -24.95 25.80
CA ALA A 119 21.65 -23.74 26.28
C ALA A 119 22.53 -23.10 25.19
N LEU A 120 22.45 -21.77 25.09
CA LEU A 120 22.94 -20.97 23.97
C LEU A 120 24.37 -21.37 23.54
N ARG A 121 24.45 -22.05 22.40
CA ARG A 121 25.70 -22.54 21.80
C ARG A 121 25.90 -21.80 20.49
N PHE A 122 26.64 -20.68 20.48
CA PHE A 122 27.19 -20.12 19.24
C PHE A 122 28.28 -21.07 18.71
N ARG A 123 27.86 -22.17 18.08
CA ARG A 123 28.73 -23.24 17.58
C ARG A 123 28.88 -23.15 16.07
N ASP A 124 27.82 -22.74 15.38
CA ASP A 124 27.73 -22.70 13.94
C ASP A 124 27.36 -21.27 13.50
N ARG A 125 27.66 -20.89 12.25
CA ARG A 125 27.32 -19.54 11.72
C ARG A 125 25.79 -19.26 11.63
N GLN A 126 24.99 -20.07 12.30
CA GLN A 126 23.53 -20.07 12.30
C GLN A 126 22.98 -19.45 13.58
N GLU A 127 23.74 -19.39 14.69
CA GLU A 127 23.32 -18.56 15.82
C GLU A 127 23.75 -17.10 15.60
N ILE A 128 22.84 -16.16 15.81
CA ILE A 128 23.08 -14.75 15.51
C ILE A 128 22.61 -13.91 16.70
N ALA A 129 23.49 -13.07 17.21
CA ALA A 129 23.11 -11.96 18.06
C ALA A 129 23.18 -10.67 17.23
N TYR A 130 22.21 -9.78 17.39
CA TYR A 130 22.20 -8.48 16.75
C TYR A 130 21.30 -7.50 17.50
N VAL A 131 21.35 -6.24 17.08
CA VAL A 131 20.51 -5.17 17.61
C VAL A 131 19.44 -4.82 16.58
N SER A 132 18.18 -4.84 17.01
CA SER A 132 17.05 -4.32 16.25
C SER A 132 16.81 -2.86 16.68
N SER A 133 17.30 -1.92 15.86
CA SER A 133 17.24 -0.47 16.11
C SER A 133 16.21 0.22 15.23
N HIS A 134 15.69 1.36 15.69
CA HIS A 134 14.92 2.30 14.88
C HIS A 134 15.27 3.75 15.21
N GLN A 135 14.93 4.69 14.31
CA GLN A 135 15.21 6.12 14.51
C GLN A 135 14.47 6.69 15.73
N THR A 136 13.32 6.10 16.04
CA THR A 136 12.45 6.43 17.17
C THR A 136 12.19 5.17 17.98
N GLY A 137 12.47 5.20 19.28
CA GLY A 137 12.31 4.07 20.19
C GLY A 137 13.63 3.57 20.80
N ARG A 138 13.52 2.61 21.71
CA ARG A 138 14.67 1.89 22.26
C ARG A 138 15.15 0.80 21.31
N ASP A 139 16.40 0.42 21.47
CA ASP A 139 16.96 -0.73 20.78
C ASP A 139 16.59 -2.03 21.51
N LEU A 140 16.41 -3.12 20.77
CA LEU A 140 16.30 -4.48 21.32
C LEU A 140 17.52 -5.31 20.96
N LEU A 141 18.07 -6.03 21.94
CA LEU A 141 19.04 -7.09 21.69
C LEU A 141 18.27 -8.36 21.35
N VAL A 142 18.55 -8.94 20.19
CA VAL A 142 17.92 -10.19 19.75
C VAL A 142 18.98 -11.28 19.69
N LEU A 143 18.71 -12.38 20.39
CA LEU A 143 19.47 -13.62 20.31
C LEU A 143 18.63 -14.64 19.53
N SER A 144 19.15 -15.09 18.39
CA SER A 144 18.49 -16.03 17.50
C SER A 144 19.20 -17.38 17.54
N GLN A 145 18.45 -18.44 17.83
CA GLN A 145 18.94 -19.81 17.84
C GLN A 145 18.14 -20.65 16.84
N LYS A 146 18.86 -21.33 15.94
CA LYS A 146 18.22 -22.25 15.01
C LYS A 146 17.73 -23.49 15.75
N GLU A 147 16.46 -23.83 15.57
CA GLU A 147 15.90 -25.08 16.07
C GLU A 147 16.27 -26.28 15.17
N LYS A 148 15.77 -27.48 15.52
CA LYS A 148 15.86 -28.65 14.62
C LYS A 148 14.99 -28.46 13.37
N SER A 149 13.92 -27.68 13.48
CA SER A 149 13.15 -27.17 12.35
C SER A 149 14.01 -26.15 11.58
N ASN A 150 13.66 -25.80 10.34
CA ASN A 150 14.35 -24.69 9.64
C ASN A 150 13.95 -23.31 10.19
N GLN A 151 13.41 -23.26 11.41
CA GLN A 151 12.99 -22.06 12.10
C GLN A 151 14.02 -21.68 13.16
N PHE A 152 13.93 -20.43 13.58
CA PHE A 152 14.74 -19.83 14.62
C PHE A 152 13.83 -19.41 15.76
N GLU A 153 14.21 -19.77 16.98
CA GLU A 153 13.64 -19.22 18.20
C GLU A 153 14.39 -17.93 18.55
N LEU A 154 13.64 -16.88 18.92
CA LEU A 154 14.23 -15.62 19.34
C LEU A 154 14.05 -15.41 20.85
N GLN A 155 15.14 -15.04 21.52
CA GLN A 155 15.12 -14.42 22.84
C GLN A 155 15.45 -12.94 22.69
N ILE A 156 14.65 -12.09 23.32
CA ILE A 156 14.68 -10.65 23.10
C ILE A 156 14.91 -9.95 24.43
N PHE A 157 15.77 -8.95 24.44
CA PHE A 157 16.10 -8.19 25.64
C PHE A 157 16.03 -6.69 25.36
N ALA A 158 15.44 -5.94 26.29
CA ALA A 158 15.43 -4.49 26.33
C ALA A 158 16.37 -4.00 27.43
N LEU A 159 16.98 -2.83 27.24
CA LEU A 159 17.87 -2.24 28.24
C LEU A 159 17.18 -1.19 29.08
N GLU A 160 17.32 -1.27 30.41
CA GLU A 160 16.80 -0.29 31.38
C GLU A 160 17.85 0.04 32.43
N GLY A 161 18.36 1.28 32.41
CA GLY A 161 19.35 1.74 33.38
C GLY A 161 20.60 0.86 33.43
N GLY A 162 21.03 0.33 32.28
CA GLY A 162 22.18 -0.58 32.16
C GLY A 162 21.93 -2.02 32.60
N ILE A 163 20.67 -2.41 32.84
CA ILE A 163 20.25 -3.78 33.11
C ILE A 163 19.46 -4.30 31.91
N LEU A 164 19.86 -5.43 31.34
CA LEU A 164 19.09 -6.11 30.30
C LEU A 164 17.91 -6.85 30.95
N GLN A 165 16.70 -6.61 30.46
CA GLN A 165 15.48 -7.29 30.86
C GLN A 165 14.93 -8.07 29.68
N GLU A 166 14.45 -9.29 29.95
CA GLU A 166 13.81 -10.11 28.92
C GLU A 166 12.48 -9.48 28.49
N VAL A 167 12.30 -9.39 27.18
CA VAL A 167 11.02 -9.00 26.57
C VAL A 167 10.19 -10.26 26.42
N THR A 168 9.06 -10.27 27.09
CA THR A 168 8.10 -11.38 27.06
C THR A 168 7.24 -11.32 25.80
N VAL A 169 6.74 -12.46 25.33
CA VAL A 169 5.86 -12.52 24.15
C VAL A 169 4.52 -13.11 24.59
N ASP A 170 3.43 -12.39 24.29
CA ASP A 170 2.08 -12.86 24.62
C ASP A 170 1.67 -14.01 23.68
N GLY A 171 1.17 -15.09 24.27
CA GLY A 171 0.53 -16.18 23.54
C GLY A 171 1.45 -17.37 23.22
N ASP A 172 2.68 -17.15 22.73
CA ASP A 172 3.62 -18.22 22.36
C ASP A 172 5.08 -17.73 22.16
N GLN A 173 6.00 -18.67 21.87
CA GLN A 173 7.39 -18.39 21.46
C GLN A 173 7.43 -17.64 20.12
N LEU A 174 8.34 -16.66 20.01
CA LEU A 174 8.52 -15.89 18.79
C LEU A 174 9.48 -16.60 17.84
N ARG A 175 8.93 -17.06 16.71
CA ARG A 175 9.64 -17.84 15.69
C ARG A 175 9.77 -17.09 14.38
N THR A 176 10.81 -17.43 13.62
CA THR A 176 11.07 -16.85 12.30
C THR A 176 11.93 -17.78 11.44
N ILE A 177 11.84 -17.67 10.11
CA ILE A 177 12.61 -18.49 9.16
C ILE A 177 14.08 -18.03 8.97
N ASN A 178 14.42 -16.77 9.29
CA ASN A 178 15.78 -16.25 9.08
C ASN A 178 16.44 -15.72 10.36
N GLY A 179 15.78 -15.85 11.50
CA GLY A 179 16.29 -15.36 12.76
C GLY A 179 16.15 -13.85 12.97
N GLU A 180 15.38 -13.17 12.11
CA GLU A 180 15.23 -11.72 12.16
C GLU A 180 13.92 -11.25 12.82
N LEU A 181 14.05 -10.30 13.74
CA LEU A 181 12.99 -9.46 14.29
C LEU A 181 13.29 -8.03 13.82
N ARG A 182 12.51 -7.57 12.84
CA ARG A 182 12.71 -6.27 12.23
C ARG A 182 11.93 -5.21 12.97
N ASN A 183 12.57 -4.15 13.44
CA ASN A 183 11.85 -2.97 13.90
C ASN A 183 11.26 -2.23 12.69
N ILE A 184 9.95 -2.05 12.68
CA ILE A 184 9.21 -1.39 11.59
C ILE A 184 8.66 -0.02 12.01
N GLY A 185 9.14 0.50 13.13
CA GLY A 185 8.88 1.85 13.65
C GLY A 185 7.89 1.89 14.81
N ASN A 186 7.93 2.98 15.60
CA ASN A 186 6.96 3.29 16.66
C ASN A 186 6.59 2.11 17.59
N ARG A 187 7.59 1.34 18.06
CA ARG A 187 7.43 0.16 18.92
C ARG A 187 6.89 -1.10 18.23
N TYR A 188 6.71 -1.06 16.91
CA TYR A 188 6.28 -2.21 16.13
C TYR A 188 7.47 -3.00 15.58
N TYR A 189 7.35 -4.31 15.61
CA TYR A 189 8.34 -5.26 15.11
C TYR A 189 7.68 -6.28 14.21
N GLN A 190 8.41 -6.82 13.25
CA GLN A 190 7.89 -7.81 12.31
C GLN A 190 8.80 -9.04 12.25
N THR A 191 8.17 -10.21 12.23
CA THR A 191 8.80 -11.49 11.92
C THR A 191 8.15 -12.12 10.71
N VAL A 192 8.88 -13.03 10.07
CA VAL A 192 8.35 -13.89 9.01
C VAL A 192 8.58 -15.35 9.36
N GLU A 193 7.53 -16.15 9.28
CA GLU A 193 7.55 -17.61 9.45
C GLU A 193 7.06 -18.29 8.17
N TYR A 194 7.59 -19.48 7.91
CA TYR A 194 7.02 -20.42 6.95
C TYR A 194 6.59 -21.67 7.69
N SER A 195 5.33 -22.08 7.53
CA SER A 195 4.82 -23.34 8.02
C SER A 195 4.67 -24.31 6.86
N SER A 196 5.11 -25.56 7.04
CA SER A 196 4.85 -26.68 6.14
C SER A 196 3.80 -27.65 6.69
N ASP A 197 3.19 -27.31 7.82
CA ASP A 197 2.27 -28.18 8.55
C ASP A 197 0.82 -27.94 8.07
N ASN A 198 -0.16 -27.96 8.99
CA ASN A 198 -1.60 -27.93 8.66
C ASN A 198 -2.03 -26.73 7.81
N GLU A 199 -1.32 -25.61 7.92
CA GLU A 199 -1.53 -24.40 7.13
C GLU A 199 -0.24 -24.06 6.39
N THR A 200 0.02 -24.76 5.28
CA THR A 200 1.23 -24.52 4.49
C THR A 200 1.21 -23.11 3.89
N GLY A 201 2.14 -22.26 4.30
CA GLY A 201 2.14 -20.85 3.88
C GLY A 201 3.17 -19.98 4.58
N TRP A 202 3.19 -18.71 4.20
CA TRP A 202 4.03 -17.67 4.79
C TRP A 202 3.22 -16.78 5.72
N PHE A 203 3.77 -16.49 6.89
CA PHE A 203 3.12 -15.71 7.95
C PHE A 203 3.98 -14.49 8.25
N PHE A 204 3.46 -13.31 7.93
CA PHE A 204 4.08 -12.03 8.26
C PHE A 204 3.40 -11.49 9.50
N THR A 205 4.09 -11.56 10.63
CA THR A 205 3.50 -11.24 11.93
C THR A 205 4.07 -9.92 12.44
N THR A 206 3.18 -8.97 12.72
CA THR A 206 3.53 -7.70 13.36
C THR A 206 3.21 -7.73 14.84
N TRP A 207 4.18 -7.32 15.63
CA TRP A 207 4.16 -7.29 17.09
C TRP A 207 4.24 -5.86 17.58
N GLU A 208 3.54 -5.54 18.66
CA GLU A 208 3.61 -4.24 19.35
C GLU A 208 4.31 -4.43 20.71
N LEU A 209 5.37 -3.65 20.94
CA LEU A 209 6.06 -3.62 22.22
C LEU A 209 5.38 -2.65 23.18
N ASP A 210 4.85 -3.19 24.28
CA ASP A 210 4.53 -2.40 25.47
C ASP A 210 5.84 -2.08 26.21
N GLU A 211 6.22 -0.80 26.18
CA GLU A 211 7.47 -0.31 26.78
C GLU A 211 7.45 -0.34 28.32
N ASP A 212 6.27 -0.34 28.95
CA ASP A 212 6.14 -0.32 30.40
C ASP A 212 6.20 -1.75 30.98
N THR A 213 5.63 -2.72 30.27
CA THR A 213 5.63 -4.15 30.69
C THR A 213 6.71 -4.99 30.02
N LEU A 214 7.39 -4.46 29.00
CA LEU A 214 8.32 -5.20 28.14
C LEU A 214 7.68 -6.47 27.57
N THR A 215 6.51 -6.30 26.97
CA THR A 215 5.75 -7.40 26.36
C THR A 215 5.50 -7.10 24.88
N LEU A 216 5.86 -8.05 24.02
CA LEU A 216 5.45 -8.07 22.62
C LEU A 216 4.10 -8.77 22.52
N SER A 217 3.11 -8.03 22.02
CA SER A 217 1.77 -8.54 21.76
C SER A 217 1.50 -8.61 20.26
N LEU A 218 0.79 -9.66 19.84
CA LEU A 218 0.38 -9.80 18.43
C LEU A 218 -0.52 -8.63 18.05
N LYS A 219 -0.10 -7.88 17.02
CA LYS A 219 -0.88 -6.75 16.49
C LYS A 219 -1.62 -7.11 15.21
N SER A 220 -0.93 -7.72 14.26
CA SER A 220 -1.51 -8.19 13.01
C SER A 220 -0.74 -9.39 12.48
N GLN A 221 -1.40 -10.21 11.67
CA GLN A 221 -0.75 -11.30 10.94
C GLN A 221 -1.36 -11.37 9.54
N SER A 222 -0.51 -11.39 8.53
CA SER A 222 -0.90 -11.64 7.15
C SER A 222 -0.44 -13.04 6.77
N VAL A 223 -1.36 -13.84 6.25
CA VAL A 223 -1.13 -15.24 5.88
C VAL A 223 -1.18 -15.37 4.36
N TYR A 224 -0.18 -16.03 3.80
CA TYR A 224 -0.07 -16.32 2.37
C TYR A 224 -0.01 -17.83 2.16
N ASN A 225 -1.18 -18.40 1.89
CA ASN A 225 -1.37 -19.81 1.60
C ASN A 225 -2.40 -19.98 0.47
N GLU A 226 -2.63 -21.21 0.03
CA GLU A 226 -3.58 -21.49 -1.05
C GLU A 226 -5.06 -21.26 -0.66
N GLU A 227 -5.35 -21.04 0.62
CA GLU A 227 -6.71 -20.73 1.09
C GLU A 227 -7.03 -19.24 1.03
N THR A 228 -6.01 -18.40 1.22
CA THR A 228 -6.08 -16.92 1.26
C THR A 228 -5.78 -16.30 -0.10
N PHE A 229 -4.85 -16.88 -0.87
CA PHE A 229 -4.46 -16.37 -2.19
C PHE A 229 -4.30 -17.49 -3.22
N ALA A 230 -4.66 -17.23 -4.47
CA ALA A 230 -4.29 -18.11 -5.58
C ALA A 230 -2.76 -18.12 -5.75
N ASP A 231 -2.15 -19.31 -5.79
CA ASP A 231 -0.69 -19.49 -5.74
C ASP A 231 -0.05 -18.81 -4.51
N GLY A 232 -0.80 -18.76 -3.39
CA GLY A 232 -0.45 -17.99 -2.21
C GLY A 232 0.91 -18.36 -1.61
N VAL A 233 1.32 -19.63 -1.69
CA VAL A 233 2.65 -20.05 -1.20
C VAL A 233 3.77 -19.43 -2.04
N GLN A 234 3.60 -19.39 -3.37
CA GLN A 234 4.58 -18.78 -4.26
C GLN A 234 4.61 -17.26 -4.04
N TYR A 235 3.44 -16.61 -3.97
CA TYR A 235 3.35 -15.17 -3.74
C TYR A 235 3.96 -14.76 -2.39
N GLY A 236 3.68 -15.51 -1.32
CA GLY A 236 4.28 -15.28 -0.01
C GLY A 236 5.81 -15.41 -0.02
N GLN A 237 6.36 -16.33 -0.82
CA GLN A 237 7.81 -16.43 -0.99
C GLN A 237 8.38 -15.16 -1.65
N GLU A 238 7.73 -14.66 -2.70
CA GLU A 238 8.15 -13.41 -3.35
C GLU A 238 8.11 -12.22 -2.39
N MET A 239 7.07 -12.15 -1.53
CA MET A 239 6.98 -11.12 -0.50
C MET A 239 8.10 -11.27 0.55
N TYR A 240 8.44 -12.50 0.95
CA TYR A 240 9.52 -12.75 1.89
C TYR A 240 10.88 -12.36 1.31
N GLU A 241 11.13 -12.65 0.03
CA GLU A 241 12.36 -12.24 -0.65
C GLU A 241 12.50 -10.72 -0.67
N ARG A 242 11.40 -9.99 -0.97
CA ARG A 242 11.38 -8.53 -0.91
C ARG A 242 11.61 -8.01 0.50
N TRP A 243 10.91 -8.57 1.49
CA TRP A 243 11.09 -8.22 2.89
C TRP A 243 12.55 -8.43 3.29
N ARG A 244 13.12 -9.61 3.07
CA ARG A 244 14.51 -9.95 3.40
C ARG A 244 15.52 -8.99 2.74
N ASP A 245 15.35 -8.69 1.45
CA ASP A 245 16.35 -7.95 0.68
C ASP A 245 16.29 -6.42 0.89
N LYS A 246 15.18 -5.91 1.46
CA LYS A 246 14.99 -4.48 1.77
C LYS A 246 14.70 -4.26 3.26
N PRO A 247 15.71 -3.92 4.09
CA PRO A 247 15.55 -3.76 5.53
C PRO A 247 14.53 -2.71 5.97
N THR A 248 14.25 -1.71 5.13
CA THR A 248 13.25 -0.65 5.38
C THR A 248 11.84 -1.04 4.97
N SER A 249 11.67 -2.14 4.23
CA SER A 249 10.36 -2.62 3.80
C SER A 249 9.63 -3.24 4.99
N THR A 250 8.41 -2.77 5.19
CA THR A 250 7.42 -3.38 6.07
C THR A 250 6.41 -4.10 5.19
N PHE A 251 5.83 -5.18 5.70
CA PHE A 251 4.78 -5.88 4.97
C PHE A 251 3.44 -5.78 5.71
N ALA A 252 2.38 -5.42 5.00
CA ALA A 252 1.01 -5.34 5.53
C ALA A 252 0.85 -4.49 6.82
N TYR A 253 1.64 -3.44 7.00
CA TYR A 253 1.56 -2.56 8.17
C TYR A 253 2.00 -1.11 7.86
N PRO A 254 1.33 -0.07 8.42
CA PRO A 254 0.16 -0.15 9.30
C PRO A 254 -1.09 -0.65 8.57
N SER A 255 -1.95 -1.39 9.28
CA SER A 255 -3.23 -1.78 8.74
C SER A 255 -4.18 -0.58 8.63
N ILE A 256 -5.12 -0.66 7.69
CA ILE A 256 -6.08 0.37 7.35
C ILE A 256 -7.44 -0.13 7.83
N PRO A 257 -7.99 0.41 8.93
CA PRO A 257 -9.29 -0.02 9.40
C PRO A 257 -10.38 0.34 8.41
N VAL A 258 -11.36 -0.55 8.27
CA VAL A 258 -12.60 -0.27 7.55
C VAL A 258 -13.37 0.80 8.33
N THR A 259 -13.56 1.97 7.72
CA THR A 259 -14.24 3.10 8.38
C THR A 259 -15.23 3.76 7.42
N SER A 260 -16.25 4.41 7.98
CA SER A 260 -17.28 5.13 7.22
C SER A 260 -16.73 6.27 6.37
N ASP A 261 -15.50 6.72 6.64
CA ASP A 261 -14.85 7.83 5.94
C ASP A 261 -14.24 7.40 4.60
N TRP A 262 -14.15 6.09 4.31
CA TRP A 262 -13.58 5.59 3.06
C TRP A 262 -14.22 6.22 1.82
N LEU A 263 -15.56 6.20 1.73
CA LEU A 263 -16.27 6.74 0.57
C LEU A 263 -16.06 8.26 0.42
N ALA A 264 -15.96 8.99 1.55
CA ALA A 264 -15.72 10.43 1.54
C ALA A 264 -14.28 10.80 1.15
N GLU A 265 -13.29 9.95 1.45
CA GLU A 265 -11.92 10.14 0.97
C GLU A 265 -11.79 9.75 -0.52
N VAL A 266 -12.49 8.70 -0.94
CA VAL A 266 -12.51 8.26 -2.35
C VAL A 266 -13.14 9.33 -3.25
N GLU A 267 -14.20 10.02 -2.80
CA GLU A 267 -14.77 11.18 -3.53
C GLU A 267 -13.72 12.27 -3.84
N LYS A 268 -12.66 12.36 -3.02
CA LYS A 268 -11.55 13.32 -3.18
C LYS A 268 -10.34 12.73 -3.92
N GLY A 269 -10.45 11.52 -4.45
CA GLY A 269 -9.38 10.78 -5.10
C GLY A 269 -8.31 10.27 -4.13
N ARG A 270 -8.65 10.07 -2.86
CA ARG A 270 -7.75 9.63 -1.79
C ARG A 270 -8.20 8.31 -1.21
N PHE A 271 -7.30 7.65 -0.48
CA PHE A 271 -7.65 6.51 0.37
C PHE A 271 -6.98 6.70 1.74
N PRO A 272 -7.63 6.31 2.86
CA PRO A 272 -7.05 6.47 4.18
C PRO A 272 -5.65 5.84 4.30
N SER A 273 -4.75 6.52 4.99
CA SER A 273 -3.35 6.09 5.19
C SER A 273 -2.50 5.94 3.92
N VAL A 274 -3.02 6.32 2.74
CA VAL A 274 -2.25 6.37 1.49
C VAL A 274 -1.73 7.79 1.27
N SER A 275 -0.41 7.93 1.09
CA SER A 275 0.27 9.24 1.03
C SER A 275 -0.11 10.09 -0.18
N PHE A 276 -0.34 9.47 -1.34
CA PHE A 276 -0.56 10.18 -2.60
C PHE A 276 -1.95 9.91 -3.18
N ALA A 277 -2.58 10.97 -3.69
CA ALA A 277 -3.91 10.92 -4.28
C ALA A 277 -3.85 10.64 -5.79
N ILE A 278 -4.99 10.26 -6.37
CA ILE A 278 -5.17 10.26 -7.83
C ILE A 278 -4.93 11.68 -8.37
N GLY A 279 -4.22 11.78 -9.48
CA GLY A 279 -3.78 13.03 -10.10
C GLY A 279 -2.39 13.50 -9.65
N THR A 280 -1.79 12.87 -8.63
CA THR A 280 -0.39 13.14 -8.23
C THR A 280 0.54 12.79 -9.38
N ARG A 281 1.56 13.63 -9.62
CA ARG A 281 2.57 13.35 -10.65
C ARG A 281 3.53 12.28 -10.18
N LEU A 282 3.85 11.30 -11.01
CA LEU A 282 4.77 10.23 -10.62
C LEU A 282 6.14 10.74 -10.16
N GLN A 283 6.65 11.83 -10.77
CA GLN A 283 7.90 12.45 -10.34
C GLN A 283 7.86 12.96 -8.89
N GLU A 284 6.72 13.47 -8.44
CA GLU A 284 6.55 13.94 -7.05
C GLU A 284 6.67 12.78 -6.06
N ILE A 285 6.15 11.60 -6.44
CA ILE A 285 6.29 10.37 -5.65
C ILE A 285 7.75 9.94 -5.60
N PHE A 286 8.46 9.94 -6.74
CA PHE A 286 9.90 9.61 -6.76
C PHE A 286 10.75 10.60 -5.94
N ASP A 287 10.42 11.89 -5.97
CA ASP A 287 11.14 12.90 -5.21
C ASP A 287 10.97 12.71 -3.69
N GLN A 288 9.85 12.13 -3.25
CA GLN A 288 9.55 11.90 -1.83
C GLN A 288 9.94 10.49 -1.34
N GLU A 289 9.61 9.45 -2.09
CA GLU A 289 9.78 8.05 -1.68
C GLU A 289 11.05 7.40 -2.27
N GLY A 290 11.63 7.99 -3.32
CA GLY A 290 12.81 7.44 -4.00
C GLY A 290 12.45 6.44 -5.12
N GLU A 291 13.24 5.37 -5.26
CA GLU A 291 12.97 4.33 -6.27
C GLU A 291 11.81 3.43 -5.84
N PRO A 292 10.94 3.01 -6.78
CA PRO A 292 9.81 2.16 -6.46
C PRO A 292 10.28 0.77 -6.03
N ASP A 293 9.45 0.11 -5.25
CA ASP A 293 9.72 -1.24 -4.78
C ASP A 293 9.68 -2.28 -5.90
N ALA A 294 8.76 -2.08 -6.83
CA ALA A 294 8.55 -2.87 -8.03
C ALA A 294 7.79 -2.04 -9.08
N ILE A 295 7.88 -2.47 -10.34
CA ILE A 295 7.10 -1.92 -11.45
C ILE A 295 6.42 -3.11 -12.13
N THR A 296 5.09 -3.03 -12.31
CA THR A 296 4.26 -4.08 -12.93
C THR A 296 3.32 -3.48 -13.98
N ASP A 297 2.65 -4.31 -14.77
CA ASP A 297 1.70 -3.92 -15.83
C ASP A 297 0.31 -4.56 -15.64
N TRP A 298 -0.03 -4.87 -14.39
CA TRP A 298 -1.16 -5.75 -14.03
C TRP A 298 -2.54 -5.15 -14.35
N LEU A 299 -2.69 -3.83 -14.30
CA LEU A 299 -3.96 -3.12 -14.54
C LEU A 299 -4.17 -2.84 -16.03
N ASN A 300 -4.56 -3.86 -16.81
CA ASN A 300 -4.84 -3.74 -18.25
C ASN A 300 -3.67 -3.15 -19.05
N GLY A 301 -2.42 -3.45 -18.66
CA GLY A 301 -1.22 -2.92 -19.29
C GLY A 301 -0.81 -1.52 -18.84
N ALA A 302 -1.49 -0.93 -17.85
CA ALA A 302 -1.03 0.29 -17.20
C ALA A 302 0.20 0.01 -16.34
N GLU A 303 1.26 0.82 -16.52
CA GLU A 303 2.44 0.75 -15.66
C GLU A 303 2.04 1.13 -14.22
N THR A 304 2.32 0.24 -13.28
CA THR A 304 2.00 0.36 -11.87
C THR A 304 3.29 0.37 -11.06
N PHE A 305 3.50 1.45 -10.31
CA PHE A 305 4.68 1.65 -9.48
C PHE A 305 4.32 1.35 -8.03
N ILE A 306 5.00 0.39 -7.40
CA ILE A 306 4.68 -0.03 -6.04
C ILE A 306 5.61 0.70 -5.07
N PHE A 307 5.08 1.35 -4.04
CA PHE A 307 5.85 1.92 -2.92
C PHE A 307 5.19 1.54 -1.61
N ASN A 308 5.95 0.97 -0.67
CA ASN A 308 5.43 0.58 0.65
C ASN A 308 4.15 -0.28 0.53
N ASN A 309 4.15 -1.20 -0.45
CA ASN A 309 3.04 -2.07 -0.83
C ASN A 309 1.80 -1.38 -1.42
N ILE A 310 1.82 -0.08 -1.68
CA ILE A 310 0.75 0.61 -2.42
C ILE A 310 1.15 0.75 -3.88
N GLY A 311 0.29 0.30 -4.78
CA GLY A 311 0.45 0.50 -6.22
C GLY A 311 -0.12 1.84 -6.68
N TYR A 312 0.65 2.55 -7.49
CA TYR A 312 0.23 3.78 -8.17
C TYR A 312 0.29 3.53 -9.67
N ALA A 313 -0.85 3.25 -10.27
CA ALA A 313 -0.95 3.09 -11.72
C ALA A 313 -0.97 4.46 -12.39
N VAL A 314 -0.34 4.56 -13.55
CA VAL A 314 -0.30 5.80 -14.35
C VAL A 314 -0.85 5.56 -15.75
N THR A 315 -1.44 6.60 -16.34
CA THR A 315 -1.79 6.56 -17.76
C THR A 315 -0.54 6.72 -18.63
N ALA A 316 -0.56 6.12 -19.82
CA ALA A 316 0.49 6.28 -20.85
C ALA A 316 0.52 7.70 -21.49
N SER A 317 0.02 8.72 -20.78
CA SER A 317 0.00 10.11 -21.21
C SER A 317 1.31 10.83 -20.91
N SER A 318 1.53 11.98 -21.53
CA SER A 318 2.75 12.79 -21.38
C SER A 318 2.97 13.36 -19.98
N GLU A 319 1.96 13.35 -19.11
CA GLU A 319 2.05 13.93 -17.76
C GLU A 319 2.30 12.89 -16.66
N SER A 320 2.18 11.58 -16.98
CA SER A 320 2.42 10.46 -16.06
C SER A 320 1.86 10.70 -14.65
N THR A 321 0.58 11.10 -14.59
CA THR A 321 -0.14 11.27 -13.33
C THR A 321 -0.81 9.97 -12.91
N VAL A 322 -0.86 9.72 -11.61
CA VAL A 322 -1.58 8.59 -11.01
C VAL A 322 -3.04 8.64 -11.43
N ASN A 323 -3.56 7.56 -11.99
CA ASN A 323 -4.98 7.41 -12.33
C ASN A 323 -5.71 6.40 -11.42
N THR A 324 -4.97 5.42 -10.91
CA THR A 324 -5.51 4.37 -10.05
C THR A 324 -4.59 4.14 -8.86
N LEU A 325 -5.16 4.08 -7.66
CA LEU A 325 -4.52 3.57 -6.45
C LEU A 325 -4.86 2.09 -6.32
N LEU A 326 -3.86 1.26 -6.02
CA LEU A 326 -4.01 -0.16 -5.72
C LEU A 326 -3.53 -0.40 -4.29
N ILE A 327 -4.45 -0.81 -3.42
CA ILE A 327 -4.20 -1.10 -2.02
C ILE A 327 -4.43 -2.60 -1.81
N PRO A 328 -3.39 -3.39 -1.47
CA PRO A 328 -3.55 -4.80 -1.15
C PRO A 328 -4.52 -5.01 0.00
N GLY A 329 -5.41 -6.00 -0.12
CA GLY A 329 -6.36 -6.38 0.91
C GLY A 329 -5.71 -6.81 2.22
N ALA A 330 -4.48 -7.34 2.16
CA ALA A 330 -3.68 -7.66 3.35
C ALA A 330 -3.35 -6.44 4.23
N LEU A 331 -3.48 -5.21 3.71
CA LEU A 331 -3.37 -3.99 4.51
C LEU A 331 -4.66 -3.63 5.24
N ILE A 332 -5.80 -4.27 4.94
CA ILE A 332 -7.10 -3.87 5.49
C ILE A 332 -7.35 -4.60 6.81
N ASP A 333 -7.67 -3.83 7.85
CA ASP A 333 -8.13 -4.35 9.14
C ASP A 333 -9.66 -4.46 9.11
N GLY A 334 -10.13 -5.62 8.65
CA GLY A 334 -11.54 -5.94 8.49
C GLY A 334 -11.78 -7.02 7.45
N ASP A 335 -13.02 -7.50 7.39
CA ASP A 335 -13.48 -8.47 6.41
C ASP A 335 -14.64 -7.89 5.57
N VAL A 336 -15.16 -8.68 4.64
CA VAL A 336 -16.26 -8.25 3.74
C VAL A 336 -17.54 -7.97 4.54
N GLU A 337 -17.81 -8.72 5.61
CA GLU A 337 -18.97 -8.48 6.48
C GLU A 337 -18.89 -7.10 7.14
N LEU A 338 -17.77 -6.78 7.80
CA LEU A 338 -17.54 -5.46 8.40
C LEU A 338 -17.58 -4.35 7.35
N LEU A 339 -17.11 -4.62 6.13
CA LEU A 339 -17.17 -3.69 5.01
C LEU A 339 -18.60 -3.31 4.66
N TYR A 340 -19.51 -4.27 4.53
CA TYR A 340 -20.92 -3.97 4.26
C TYR A 340 -21.62 -3.31 5.44
N GLU A 341 -21.31 -3.72 6.68
CA GLU A 341 -21.85 -3.06 7.87
C GLU A 341 -21.45 -1.58 7.95
N THR A 342 -20.23 -1.26 7.52
CA THR A 342 -19.64 0.08 7.65
C THR A 342 -19.95 1.00 6.47
N LEU A 343 -19.87 0.48 5.24
CA LEU A 343 -20.03 1.28 4.01
C LEU A 343 -21.46 1.24 3.45
N GLY A 344 -22.26 0.26 3.87
CA GLY A 344 -23.61 0.02 3.33
C GLY A 344 -23.61 -0.90 2.12
N GLU A 345 -24.76 -0.96 1.44
CA GLU A 345 -24.90 -1.75 0.20
C GLU A 345 -24.13 -1.09 -0.96
N PRO A 346 -23.44 -1.88 -1.79
CA PRO A 346 -22.74 -1.36 -2.96
C PRO A 346 -23.70 -0.94 -4.08
N ASP A 347 -23.21 -0.07 -4.97
CA ASP A 347 -23.98 0.34 -6.16
C ASP A 347 -24.08 -0.80 -7.18
N GLU A 348 -23.00 -1.58 -7.33
CA GLU A 348 -22.93 -2.73 -8.22
C GLU A 348 -22.07 -3.83 -7.60
N GLN A 349 -22.45 -5.08 -7.92
CA GLN A 349 -21.66 -6.26 -7.62
C GLN A 349 -21.54 -7.08 -8.91
N VAL A 350 -20.31 -7.39 -9.30
CA VAL A 350 -19.99 -8.20 -10.48
C VAL A 350 -19.45 -9.54 -10.01
N ASP A 351 -20.21 -10.60 -10.28
CA ASP A 351 -19.80 -11.96 -9.97
C ASP A 351 -19.04 -12.54 -11.18
N GLY A 352 -17.75 -12.86 -10.98
CA GLY A 352 -16.85 -13.42 -11.98
C GLY A 352 -15.91 -14.47 -11.37
N ASP A 353 -14.73 -14.66 -11.96
CA ASP A 353 -13.66 -15.46 -11.33
C ASP A 353 -13.14 -14.77 -10.04
N THR A 354 -13.19 -13.44 -10.02
CA THR A 354 -13.03 -12.59 -8.84
C THR A 354 -14.34 -11.82 -8.65
N GLU A 355 -14.89 -11.81 -7.43
CA GLU A 355 -16.08 -11.03 -7.12
C GLU A 355 -15.66 -9.57 -6.87
N VAL A 356 -16.31 -8.63 -7.55
CA VAL A 356 -15.99 -7.19 -7.44
C VAL A 356 -17.19 -6.42 -6.92
N VAL A 357 -16.95 -5.64 -5.87
CA VAL A 357 -17.93 -4.74 -5.25
C VAL A 357 -17.59 -3.30 -5.61
N ILE A 358 -18.59 -2.53 -6.06
CA ILE A 358 -18.37 -1.20 -6.62
C ILE A 358 -19.17 -0.15 -5.85
N TYR A 359 -18.47 0.88 -5.38
CA TYR A 359 -19.08 2.09 -4.80
C TYR A 359 -18.68 3.32 -5.62
N ASN A 360 -19.69 4.00 -6.18
CA ASN A 360 -19.55 5.21 -6.97
C ASN A 360 -19.63 6.44 -6.06
N THR A 361 -18.55 7.24 -6.05
CA THR A 361 -18.46 8.43 -5.18
C THR A 361 -18.41 9.73 -5.99
N GLY A 362 -18.91 9.70 -7.23
CA GLY A 362 -18.93 10.85 -8.13
C GLY A 362 -17.79 10.82 -9.15
N THR A 363 -16.68 11.52 -8.87
CA THR A 363 -15.55 11.60 -9.82
C THR A 363 -14.67 10.34 -9.79
N TYR A 364 -14.73 9.59 -8.69
CA TYR A 364 -13.93 8.40 -8.46
C TYR A 364 -14.82 7.24 -8.03
N THR A 365 -14.36 6.03 -8.31
CA THR A 365 -15.02 4.78 -7.98
C THR A 365 -14.08 3.92 -7.13
N LEU A 366 -14.65 3.36 -6.07
CA LEU A 366 -14.00 2.36 -5.22
C LEU A 366 -14.41 0.97 -5.73
N TYR A 367 -13.43 0.20 -6.18
CA TYR A 367 -13.60 -1.21 -6.53
C TYR A 367 -12.94 -2.04 -5.44
N ILE A 368 -13.66 -3.03 -4.93
CA ILE A 368 -13.15 -3.97 -3.93
C ILE A 368 -13.27 -5.36 -4.53
N GLU A 369 -12.12 -5.94 -4.86
CA GLU A 369 -11.98 -7.35 -5.21
C GLU A 369 -12.01 -8.16 -3.93
N LYS A 370 -12.83 -9.21 -3.91
CA LYS A 370 -13.02 -10.05 -2.74
C LYS A 370 -13.14 -11.53 -3.13
N ASN A 371 -12.87 -12.36 -2.14
CA ASN A 371 -13.04 -13.80 -2.22
C ASN A 371 -13.69 -14.31 -0.93
N LYS A 372 -14.95 -14.76 -1.06
CA LYS A 372 -15.81 -15.09 0.07
C LYS A 372 -15.93 -13.91 1.05
N ASN A 373 -15.30 -14.01 2.21
CA ASN A 373 -15.32 -13.00 3.27
C ASN A 373 -14.02 -12.19 3.35
N GLU A 374 -13.03 -12.46 2.49
CA GLU A 374 -11.74 -11.75 2.48
C GLU A 374 -11.71 -10.65 1.43
N ILE A 375 -11.12 -9.51 1.77
CA ILE A 375 -10.82 -8.43 0.84
C ILE A 375 -9.46 -8.76 0.20
N GLU A 376 -9.41 -8.91 -1.12
CA GLU A 376 -8.17 -9.26 -1.84
C GLU A 376 -7.42 -8.01 -2.28
N THR A 377 -8.12 -7.07 -2.92
CA THR A 377 -7.54 -5.83 -3.46
C THR A 377 -8.58 -4.71 -3.40
N ILE A 378 -8.11 -3.50 -3.12
CA ILE A 378 -8.90 -2.28 -3.27
C ILE A 378 -8.29 -1.43 -4.38
N LEU A 379 -9.13 -1.00 -5.32
CA LEU A 379 -8.76 -0.04 -6.35
C LEU A 379 -9.57 1.24 -6.16
N VAL A 380 -8.88 2.37 -6.15
CA VAL A 380 -9.52 3.68 -6.31
C VAL A 380 -9.14 4.18 -7.68
N SER A 381 -10.11 4.35 -8.57
CA SER A 381 -9.86 4.86 -9.91
C SER A 381 -10.72 6.07 -10.19
N LYS A 382 -10.30 6.93 -11.11
CA LYS A 382 -11.21 7.91 -11.70
C LYS A 382 -12.37 7.14 -12.30
N THR A 383 -13.60 7.52 -11.93
CA THR A 383 -14.80 6.94 -12.54
C THR A 383 -14.61 7.12 -14.03
N GLU A 384 -14.52 6.00 -14.74
CA GLU A 384 -14.65 6.04 -16.18
C GLU A 384 -16.06 6.58 -16.40
N THR A 385 -16.16 7.90 -16.59
CA THR A 385 -17.26 8.44 -17.37
C THR A 385 -17.08 7.66 -18.65
N PRO A 386 -17.97 6.69 -18.97
CA PRO A 386 -17.74 5.82 -20.09
C PRO A 386 -17.44 6.78 -21.22
N GLU A 387 -16.20 6.73 -21.73
CA GLU A 387 -15.90 7.39 -22.97
C GLU A 387 -16.74 6.59 -23.92
N ILE A 388 -17.97 7.04 -24.08
CA ILE A 388 -18.85 6.61 -25.11
C ILE A 388 -18.19 7.24 -26.32
N SER A 389 -17.13 6.56 -26.78
CA SER A 389 -16.93 6.25 -28.17
C SER A 389 -18.20 5.55 -28.64
N ALA A 390 -19.30 6.29 -28.64
CA ALA A 390 -20.40 6.03 -29.49
C ALA A 390 -19.81 6.29 -30.85
N ASP A 391 -19.31 5.24 -31.47
CA ASP A 391 -19.56 5.07 -32.89
C ASP A 391 -21.09 5.17 -33.06
N TRP A 392 -21.57 6.40 -33.29
CA TRP A 392 -22.94 6.68 -33.66
C TRP A 392 -23.21 6.12 -35.05
N SER A 393 -22.19 6.00 -35.90
CA SER A 393 -22.33 5.50 -37.26
C SER A 393 -22.96 4.10 -37.34
N GLY A 394 -23.78 3.89 -38.35
CA GLY A 394 -24.46 2.63 -38.63
C GLY A 394 -25.94 2.79 -38.93
N THR A 395 -26.57 1.67 -39.25
CA THR A 395 -28.00 1.59 -39.49
C THR A 395 -28.72 1.11 -38.25
N TYR A 396 -29.77 1.82 -37.84
CA TYR A 396 -30.63 1.49 -36.72
C TYR A 396 -32.06 1.32 -37.22
N THR A 397 -32.84 0.44 -36.58
CA THR A 397 -34.25 0.23 -36.94
C THR A 397 -35.17 0.28 -35.75
N ILE A 398 -36.39 0.75 -35.96
CA ILE A 398 -37.46 0.64 -34.97
C ILE A 398 -37.80 -0.85 -34.80
N PRO A 399 -37.89 -1.38 -33.57
CA PRO A 399 -38.26 -2.76 -33.34
C PRO A 399 -39.64 -3.13 -33.92
N GLU A 400 -39.77 -4.32 -34.50
CA GLU A 400 -41.00 -4.77 -35.19
C GLU A 400 -42.23 -4.77 -34.27
N GLU A 401 -42.05 -4.99 -32.97
CA GLU A 401 -43.11 -4.98 -31.96
C GLU A 401 -43.80 -3.63 -31.77
N SER A 402 -43.20 -2.54 -32.26
CA SER A 402 -43.78 -1.18 -32.18
C SER A 402 -44.99 -0.98 -33.09
N GLY A 403 -45.17 -1.82 -34.11
CA GLY A 403 -46.18 -1.63 -35.17
C GLY A 403 -45.86 -0.48 -36.13
N VAL A 404 -44.67 0.13 -36.01
CA VAL A 404 -44.14 1.18 -36.86
C VAL A 404 -42.86 0.66 -37.51
N PHE A 405 -42.70 0.89 -38.81
CA PHE A 405 -41.45 0.60 -39.49
C PHE A 405 -40.61 1.87 -39.51
N GLY A 406 -39.32 1.78 -39.20
CA GLY A 406 -38.44 2.92 -39.39
C GLY A 406 -36.99 2.53 -39.39
N GLU A 407 -36.18 3.32 -40.08
CA GLU A 407 -34.75 3.18 -40.21
C GLU A 407 -34.09 4.55 -39.96
N LEU A 408 -33.00 4.55 -39.22
CA LEU A 408 -32.12 5.69 -38.99
C LEU A 408 -30.72 5.27 -39.44
N ASN A 409 -30.19 5.96 -40.44
CA ASN A 409 -28.83 5.79 -40.92
C ASN A 409 -27.98 6.95 -40.42
N ILE A 410 -26.94 6.67 -39.63
CA ILE A 410 -25.95 7.65 -39.18
C ILE A 410 -24.65 7.40 -39.93
N TYR A 411 -24.10 8.43 -40.56
CA TYR A 411 -22.92 8.33 -41.42
C TYR A 411 -22.08 9.62 -41.37
N ASN A 412 -20.88 9.58 -41.97
CA ASN A 412 -19.92 10.70 -41.96
C ASN A 412 -19.69 11.29 -40.55
N GLU A 413 -19.60 10.41 -39.55
CA GLU A 413 -19.34 10.81 -38.17
C GLU A 413 -17.90 11.31 -37.97
N ASP A 414 -17.75 12.43 -37.27
CA ASP A 414 -16.47 12.97 -36.82
C ASP A 414 -16.50 13.35 -35.33
N GLU A 415 -15.49 14.06 -34.83
CA GLU A 415 -15.43 14.49 -33.43
C GLU A 415 -16.56 15.46 -33.04
N THR A 416 -17.12 16.19 -34.00
CA THR A 416 -18.08 17.29 -33.77
C THR A 416 -19.53 16.87 -33.99
N GLY A 417 -19.80 15.88 -34.83
CA GLY A 417 -21.17 15.52 -35.20
C GLY A 417 -21.25 14.36 -36.19
N PHE A 418 -22.42 14.22 -36.82
CA PHE A 418 -22.67 13.23 -37.87
C PHE A 418 -23.77 13.68 -38.82
N GLU A 419 -23.77 13.14 -40.03
CA GLU A 419 -24.89 13.21 -40.96
C GLU A 419 -25.87 12.06 -40.66
N PHE A 420 -27.16 12.32 -40.84
CA PHE A 420 -28.19 11.30 -40.65
C PHE A 420 -29.28 11.36 -41.73
N ASP A 421 -29.90 10.20 -41.94
CA ASP A 421 -31.09 10.00 -42.76
C ASP A 421 -32.07 9.13 -41.94
N ILE A 422 -33.23 9.70 -41.60
CA ILE A 422 -34.28 9.05 -40.84
C ILE A 422 -35.53 8.88 -41.69
N HIS A 423 -36.00 7.64 -41.76
CA HIS A 423 -37.21 7.28 -42.47
C HIS A 423 -38.13 6.49 -41.54
N VAL A 424 -39.35 6.98 -41.33
CA VAL A 424 -40.38 6.32 -40.54
C VAL A 424 -41.58 6.07 -41.44
N SER A 425 -42.25 4.95 -41.25
CA SER A 425 -43.39 4.51 -42.06
C SER A 425 -44.44 3.78 -41.22
N THR A 426 -45.68 4.24 -41.34
CA THR A 426 -46.88 3.59 -40.81
C THR A 426 -47.90 3.42 -41.93
N THR A 427 -49.05 4.12 -41.84
CA THR A 427 -49.96 4.37 -42.97
C THR A 427 -49.53 5.58 -43.81
N HIS A 428 -48.56 6.34 -43.31
CA HIS A 428 -47.93 7.50 -43.94
C HIS A 428 -46.41 7.31 -43.91
N VAL A 429 -45.68 8.12 -44.68
CA VAL A 429 -44.22 8.09 -44.75
C VAL A 429 -43.68 9.47 -44.36
N GLY A 430 -42.72 9.49 -43.45
CA GLY A 430 -41.95 10.66 -43.05
C GLY A 430 -40.47 10.38 -43.29
N GLU A 431 -39.78 11.34 -43.86
CA GLU A 431 -38.36 11.25 -44.22
C GLU A 431 -37.70 12.59 -43.88
N MET A 432 -36.52 12.53 -43.28
CA MET A 432 -35.71 13.71 -42.98
C MET A 432 -34.22 13.34 -43.06
N GLU A 433 -33.43 14.25 -43.61
CA GLU A 433 -31.98 14.19 -43.59
C GLU A 433 -31.41 15.45 -42.92
N GLY A 434 -30.23 15.35 -42.32
CA GLY A 434 -29.61 16.50 -41.67
C GLY A 434 -28.24 16.21 -41.07
N TYR A 435 -27.72 17.22 -40.37
CA TYR A 435 -26.50 17.12 -39.57
C TYR A 435 -26.84 17.36 -38.10
N ALA A 436 -26.33 16.50 -37.22
CA ALA A 436 -26.48 16.64 -35.78
C ALA A 436 -25.13 16.84 -35.09
N GLN A 437 -25.05 17.85 -34.23
CA GLN A 437 -23.86 18.16 -33.45
C GLN A 437 -23.84 17.36 -32.15
N LYS A 438 -22.74 16.66 -31.86
CA LYS A 438 -22.57 15.81 -30.67
C LYS A 438 -22.24 16.62 -29.42
N ASP A 439 -22.81 16.18 -28.31
CA ASP A 439 -22.50 16.55 -26.93
C ASP A 439 -22.59 15.27 -26.06
N GLY A 440 -21.52 14.48 -26.06
CA GLY A 440 -21.46 13.16 -25.43
C GLY A 440 -22.45 12.17 -26.06
N ASN A 441 -23.43 11.72 -25.26
CA ASN A 441 -24.50 10.81 -25.69
C ASN A 441 -25.69 11.52 -26.31
N THR A 442 -25.66 12.85 -26.36
CA THR A 442 -26.73 13.63 -26.99
C THR A 442 -26.20 14.19 -28.31
N ALA A 443 -27.06 14.29 -29.32
CA ALA A 443 -26.77 15.11 -30.48
C ALA A 443 -27.98 15.97 -30.82
N LEU A 444 -27.74 17.19 -31.30
CA LEU A 444 -28.79 18.13 -31.67
C LEU A 444 -28.68 18.46 -33.15
N GLN A 445 -29.76 18.24 -33.90
CA GLN A 445 -29.85 18.63 -35.30
C GLN A 445 -29.67 20.15 -35.44
N ILE A 446 -28.87 20.57 -36.42
CA ILE A 446 -28.85 21.97 -36.84
C ILE A 446 -30.21 22.29 -37.50
N GLU A 447 -30.88 23.34 -37.01
CA GLU A 447 -32.17 23.80 -37.54
C GLU A 447 -32.16 23.87 -39.08
N ASP A 448 -33.17 23.28 -39.71
CA ASP A 448 -33.33 23.30 -41.16
C ASP A 448 -34.02 24.58 -41.67
N GLU A 449 -34.39 24.60 -42.95
CA GLU A 449 -35.02 25.77 -43.60
C GLU A 449 -36.42 26.13 -43.06
N ILE A 450 -37.09 25.21 -42.36
CA ILE A 450 -38.40 25.47 -41.71
C ILE A 450 -38.28 25.59 -40.18
N GLY A 451 -37.06 25.49 -39.64
CA GLY A 451 -36.77 25.57 -38.21
C GLY A 451 -37.06 24.27 -37.45
N CYS A 452 -37.18 23.12 -38.13
CA CYS A 452 -37.25 21.84 -37.44
C CYS A 452 -35.88 21.49 -36.85
N GLN A 453 -35.91 21.01 -35.61
CA GLN A 453 -34.76 20.53 -34.88
C GLN A 453 -35.12 19.25 -34.13
N MET A 454 -34.31 18.22 -34.31
CA MET A 454 -34.39 16.95 -33.60
C MET A 454 -33.28 16.80 -32.56
N THR A 455 -33.59 16.12 -31.46
CA THR A 455 -32.61 15.66 -30.46
C THR A 455 -32.43 14.15 -30.59
N PHE A 456 -31.19 13.69 -30.50
CA PHE A 456 -30.80 12.29 -30.51
C PHE A 456 -30.16 11.96 -29.16
N VAL A 457 -30.55 10.85 -28.53
CA VAL A 457 -29.95 10.34 -27.30
C VAL A 457 -29.52 8.90 -27.52
N LYS A 458 -28.22 8.63 -27.39
CA LYS A 458 -27.65 7.28 -27.57
C LYS A 458 -27.41 6.59 -26.24
N GLU A 459 -27.91 5.37 -26.13
CA GLU A 459 -27.74 4.48 -25.00
C GLU A 459 -27.30 3.12 -25.54
N ASP A 460 -26.01 2.78 -25.37
CA ASP A 460 -25.42 1.54 -25.90
C ASP A 460 -25.68 1.39 -27.42
N HIS A 461 -26.50 0.40 -27.82
CA HIS A 461 -26.86 0.09 -29.20
C HIS A 461 -28.20 0.70 -29.63
N ARG A 462 -28.72 1.68 -28.87
CA ARG A 462 -29.99 2.34 -29.12
C ARG A 462 -29.82 3.84 -29.36
N VAL A 463 -30.63 4.41 -30.24
CA VAL A 463 -30.74 5.86 -30.44
C VAL A 463 -32.21 6.24 -30.31
N THR A 464 -32.54 7.09 -29.35
CA THR A 464 -33.87 7.67 -29.20
C THR A 464 -33.89 9.07 -29.81
N THR A 465 -34.84 9.31 -30.68
CA THR A 465 -35.03 10.63 -31.31
C THR A 465 -36.23 11.36 -30.71
N THR A 466 -36.16 12.68 -30.65
CA THR A 466 -37.26 13.55 -30.24
C THR A 466 -37.33 14.74 -31.17
N GLU A 467 -38.48 14.94 -31.81
CA GLU A 467 -38.73 16.06 -32.72
C GLU A 467 -39.13 17.32 -31.94
N GLY A 468 -38.64 18.48 -32.40
CA GLY A 468 -39.15 19.76 -31.95
C GLY A 468 -40.56 20.01 -32.48
N PRO A 469 -41.33 20.93 -31.86
CA PRO A 469 -42.70 21.25 -32.28
C PRO A 469 -42.80 21.73 -33.74
N GLU A 470 -41.68 22.16 -34.32
CA GLU A 470 -41.61 22.78 -35.65
C GLU A 470 -41.44 21.72 -36.77
N CYS A 471 -41.26 20.45 -36.40
CA CYS A 471 -40.99 19.34 -37.31
C CYS A 471 -42.20 18.76 -38.04
N TRP A 472 -43.41 19.27 -37.75
CA TRP A 472 -44.65 18.86 -38.40
C TRP A 472 -44.64 19.00 -39.93
N GLY A 473 -43.74 19.83 -40.49
CA GLY A 473 -43.54 19.96 -41.93
C GLY A 473 -42.94 18.71 -42.60
N TRP A 474 -42.12 17.96 -41.86
CA TRP A 474 -41.47 16.72 -42.32
C TRP A 474 -42.19 15.46 -41.87
N SER A 475 -42.74 15.49 -40.65
CA SER A 475 -43.49 14.37 -40.09
C SER A 475 -44.97 14.35 -40.51
N GLY A 476 -45.52 15.43 -41.07
CA GLY A 476 -46.91 15.44 -41.55
C GLY A 476 -47.95 15.18 -40.45
N MET A 477 -49.20 14.88 -40.83
CA MET A 477 -50.32 14.82 -39.86
C MET A 477 -50.49 13.48 -39.11
N ALA A 478 -49.73 12.45 -39.46
CA ALA A 478 -49.99 11.08 -39.01
C ALA A 478 -48.73 10.22 -38.84
N ILE A 479 -47.56 10.85 -38.83
CA ILE A 479 -46.30 10.22 -38.50
C ILE A 479 -45.48 11.19 -37.67
N ASP A 480 -44.57 10.67 -36.85
CA ASP A 480 -43.67 11.44 -36.01
C ASP A 480 -42.32 10.74 -35.97
N PHE A 481 -41.27 11.49 -35.65
CA PHE A 481 -39.92 10.93 -35.55
C PHE A 481 -39.56 10.55 -34.10
N ASN A 482 -40.51 10.45 -33.16
CA ASN A 482 -40.22 10.18 -31.74
C ASN A 482 -40.16 8.68 -31.45
N HIS A 483 -39.07 8.04 -31.89
CA HIS A 483 -38.90 6.60 -31.76
C HIS A 483 -37.53 6.22 -31.19
N THR A 484 -37.45 5.01 -30.63
CA THR A 484 -36.18 4.37 -30.28
C THR A 484 -35.78 3.40 -31.38
N PHE A 485 -34.62 3.65 -31.98
CA PHE A 485 -34.00 2.83 -33.00
C PHE A 485 -32.92 1.94 -32.38
N VAL A 486 -32.77 0.72 -32.89
CA VAL A 486 -31.83 -0.29 -32.40
C VAL A 486 -30.84 -0.64 -33.52
N LYS A 487 -29.52 -0.60 -33.23
CA LYS A 487 -28.45 -0.82 -34.22
C LYS A 487 -28.57 -2.21 -34.86
N LYS A 488 -28.62 -2.28 -36.19
CA LYS A 488 -28.57 -3.56 -36.93
C LYS A 488 -27.19 -4.18 -36.74
N ARG A 489 -27.15 -5.44 -36.31
CA ARG A 489 -25.93 -6.25 -36.35
C ARG A 489 -25.70 -6.69 -37.80
N HIS A 490 -24.54 -6.35 -38.36
CA HIS A 490 -24.12 -6.82 -39.68
C HIS A 490 -23.74 -8.30 -39.70
#